data_AF-F8AMB7-F1
#
_entry.id   AF-F8AMB7-F1
#
_cell.length_a   1.000
_cell.length_b   1.000
_cell.length_c   1.000
_cell.angle_alpha   90.00
_cell.angle_beta   90.00
_cell.angle_gamma   90.00
#
_symmetry.space_group_name_H-M   'P 1'
#
loop_
_entity.id
_entity.type
_entity.pdbx_description
1 polymer ?
#
loop_
_entity_poly.entity_id
_entity_poly.type
_entity_poly.pdbx_seq_one_letter_code
_entity_poly.pdbx_strand_id
1 'polypeptide(L)'
;MKTMNTDDNFNNTSNRTELPIPPGIPQSIIIRVIETCGVNYEIKKDELFDKEYPVLYGDKDNIENAKSYLILFTEAKLALRDIARLARRFKKEVKVYTNDEDLKHAIELVLNDITNKDKIEILNEKLDSEDFETINICGKTLYVFV
;
A
#
# COMPACT_ATOMS: atom_id res chain seq x y z
N MET A 1 1.89 -58.88 4.28
CA MET A 1 1.52 -58.86 2.85
C MET A 1 0.02 -58.57 2.82
N LYS A 2 -0.52 -57.41 2.44
CA LYS A 2 -0.09 -56.35 1.52
C LYS A 2 -0.12 -54.96 2.18
N THR A 3 0.69 -54.10 1.60
CA THR A 3 0.98 -52.69 1.85
C THR A 3 -0.19 -51.74 1.56
N MET A 4 -0.04 -50.53 2.13
CA MET A 4 -0.62 -49.21 1.80
C MET A 4 -1.32 -49.04 0.45
N ASN A 5 -2.33 -48.18 0.44
CA ASN A 5 -2.36 -46.97 -0.40
C ASN A 5 -3.20 -45.89 0.30
N THR A 6 -2.54 -45.04 1.08
CA THR A 6 -2.77 -43.59 1.04
C THR A 6 -2.55 -43.16 -0.40
N ASP A 7 -3.54 -42.54 -1.03
CA ASP A 7 -3.32 -41.60 -2.13
C ASP A 7 -4.54 -40.66 -2.24
N ASP A 8 -4.20 -39.41 -1.97
CA ASP A 8 -4.60 -38.23 -2.71
C ASP A 8 -5.93 -37.53 -2.45
N ASN A 9 -5.80 -36.64 -1.47
CA ASN A 9 -6.41 -35.32 -1.36
C ASN A 9 -6.23 -34.50 -2.68
N PHE A 10 -6.91 -34.89 -3.76
CA PHE A 10 -6.92 -34.12 -5.01
C PHE A 10 -7.94 -32.98 -4.97
N ASN A 11 -7.40 -31.76 -5.04
CA ASN A 11 -8.00 -30.55 -5.61
C ASN A 11 -9.22 -29.95 -4.89
N ASN A 12 -8.94 -29.04 -3.96
CA ASN A 12 -9.84 -27.92 -3.68
C ASN A 12 -9.09 -26.57 -3.54
N THR A 13 -7.98 -26.39 -4.30
CA THR A 13 -7.13 -25.19 -4.28
C THR A 13 -7.27 -24.31 -5.54
N SER A 14 -8.12 -24.69 -6.50
CA SER A 14 -8.09 -24.19 -7.87
C SER A 14 -8.80 -22.85 -8.12
N ASN A 15 -8.88 -21.94 -7.15
CA ASN A 15 -9.47 -20.62 -7.38
C ASN A 15 -8.76 -19.44 -6.68
N ARG A 16 -7.59 -19.67 -6.08
CA ARG A 16 -6.84 -18.59 -5.40
C ARG A 16 -5.82 -18.00 -6.34
N THR A 17 -5.89 -16.68 -6.52
CA THR A 17 -4.89 -15.90 -7.26
C THR A 17 -3.79 -15.49 -6.30
N GLU A 18 -2.56 -15.43 -6.80
CA GLU A 18 -1.38 -15.07 -6.03
C GLU A 18 -0.69 -13.84 -6.62
N LEU A 19 -0.14 -13.01 -5.74
CA LEU A 19 0.64 -11.83 -6.06
C LEU A 19 1.95 -11.88 -5.26
N PRO A 20 3.07 -12.28 -5.88
CA PRO A 20 4.39 -12.15 -5.28
C PRO A 20 4.69 -10.67 -5.00
N ILE A 21 5.13 -10.34 -3.79
CA ILE A 21 5.48 -8.97 -3.42
C ILE A 21 6.95 -8.71 -3.78
N PRO A 22 7.25 -7.64 -4.53
CA PRO A 22 8.63 -7.31 -4.88
C PRO A 22 9.47 -6.94 -3.65
N PRO A 23 10.79 -7.16 -3.69
CA PRO A 23 11.67 -6.74 -2.61
C PRO A 23 11.66 -5.22 -2.43
N GLY A 24 11.85 -4.76 -1.19
CA GLY A 24 11.91 -3.33 -0.85
C GLY A 24 10.58 -2.69 -0.47
N ILE A 25 9.46 -3.43 -0.58
CA ILE A 25 8.18 -2.97 -0.05
C ILE A 25 8.19 -3.08 1.49
N PRO A 26 7.96 -1.98 2.24
CA PRO A 26 7.94 -2.04 3.69
C PRO A 26 6.81 -2.93 4.23
N GLN A 27 7.07 -3.65 5.32
CA GLN A 27 6.07 -4.53 5.95
C GLN A 27 4.81 -3.78 6.41
N SER A 28 4.91 -2.52 6.80
CA SER A 28 3.75 -1.70 7.13
C SER A 28 2.83 -1.43 5.93
N ILE A 29 3.37 -1.39 4.71
CA ILE A 29 2.57 -1.28 3.48
C ILE A 29 1.85 -2.60 3.24
N ILE A 30 2.55 -3.72 3.38
CA ILE A 30 1.98 -5.06 3.20
C ILE A 30 0.78 -5.28 4.14
N ILE A 31 0.93 -4.93 5.43
CA ILE A 31 -0.15 -5.04 6.42
C ILE A 31 -1.36 -4.19 6.03
N ARG A 32 -1.15 -2.94 5.61
CA ARG A 32 -2.27 -2.07 5.19
C ARG A 32 -2.99 -2.65 3.97
N VAL A 33 -2.27 -3.23 3.01
CA VAL A 33 -2.89 -3.89 1.84
C VAL A 33 -3.72 -5.10 2.26
N ILE A 34 -3.20 -5.93 3.18
CA ILE A 34 -3.94 -7.06 3.76
C ILE A 34 -5.26 -6.60 4.37
N GLU A 35 -5.22 -5.58 5.23
CA GLU A 35 -6.39 -5.04 5.93
C GLU A 35 -7.38 -4.38 4.97
N THR A 36 -6.89 -3.61 3.99
CA THR A 36 -7.72 -2.83 3.05
C THR A 36 -8.40 -3.73 2.01
N CYS A 37 -7.68 -4.73 1.51
CA CYS A 37 -8.14 -5.54 0.38
C CYS A 37 -8.67 -6.93 0.78
N GLY A 38 -8.59 -7.31 2.06
CA GLY A 38 -9.06 -8.61 2.54
C GLY A 38 -8.33 -9.78 1.89
N VAL A 39 -7.02 -9.63 1.66
CA VAL A 39 -6.14 -10.68 1.12
C VAL A 39 -5.32 -11.33 2.24
N ASN A 40 -4.84 -12.54 2.01
CA ASN A 40 -3.98 -13.24 2.95
C ASN A 40 -2.50 -13.07 2.56
N TYR A 41 -1.61 -13.41 3.49
CA TYR A 41 -0.16 -13.31 3.31
C TYR A 41 0.55 -14.59 3.75
N GLU A 42 1.58 -14.97 2.99
CA GLU A 42 2.50 -16.04 3.36
C GLU A 42 3.91 -15.78 2.85
N ILE A 43 4.89 -16.42 3.48
CA ILE A 43 6.26 -16.52 2.95
C ILE A 43 6.39 -17.86 2.26
N LYS A 44 6.67 -17.85 0.96
CA LYS A 44 6.98 -19.06 0.19
C LYS A 44 8.47 -19.23 0.01
N LYS A 45 8.89 -20.46 -0.27
CA LYS A 45 10.27 -20.81 -0.59
C LYS A 45 10.40 -21.12 -2.08
N ASP A 46 11.39 -20.53 -2.71
CA ASP A 46 11.84 -20.84 -4.06
C ASP A 46 12.80 -22.04 -4.00
N GLU A 47 12.37 -23.19 -4.51
CA GLU A 47 13.14 -24.44 -4.49
C GLU A 47 14.39 -24.39 -5.37
N LEU A 48 14.40 -23.55 -6.42
CA LEU A 48 15.53 -23.43 -7.35
C LEU A 48 16.66 -22.58 -6.77
N PHE A 49 16.31 -21.58 -5.96
CA PHE A 49 17.28 -20.59 -5.48
C PHE A 49 17.46 -20.57 -3.96
N ASP A 50 16.78 -21.46 -3.22
CA ASP A 50 16.79 -21.54 -1.75
C ASP A 50 16.48 -20.18 -1.09
N LYS A 51 15.54 -19.43 -1.70
CA LYS A 51 15.17 -18.07 -1.29
C LYS A 51 13.73 -18.01 -0.82
N GLU A 52 13.49 -17.29 0.25
CA GLU A 52 12.14 -16.98 0.71
C GLU A 52 11.61 -15.71 0.06
N TYR A 53 10.31 -15.69 -0.29
CA TYR A 53 9.65 -14.54 -0.86
C TYR A 53 8.21 -14.37 -0.34
N PRO A 54 7.79 -13.13 -0.05
CA PRO A 54 6.43 -12.82 0.38
C PRO A 54 5.41 -12.91 -0.77
N VAL A 55 4.23 -13.46 -0.47
CA VAL A 55 3.12 -13.60 -1.42
C VAL A 55 1.81 -13.17 -0.75
N LEU A 56 1.01 -12.37 -1.48
CA LEU A 56 -0.40 -12.14 -1.16
C LEU A 56 -1.26 -13.12 -1.94
N TYR A 57 -2.31 -13.67 -1.33
CA TYR A 57 -3.22 -14.59 -2.02
C TYR A 57 -4.68 -14.44 -1.59
N GLY A 58 -5.60 -14.71 -2.51
CA GLY A 58 -7.03 -14.54 -2.29
C GLY A 58 -7.84 -14.69 -3.59
N ASP A 59 -9.09 -14.21 -3.55
CA ASP A 59 -9.92 -14.15 -4.75
C ASP A 59 -9.35 -13.16 -5.76
N LYS A 60 -9.63 -13.40 -7.05
CA LYS A 60 -9.04 -12.62 -8.16
C LYS A 60 -9.25 -11.11 -8.01
N ASP A 61 -10.47 -10.69 -7.70
CA ASP A 61 -10.83 -9.27 -7.57
C ASP A 61 -10.09 -8.62 -6.38
N ASN A 62 -9.95 -9.35 -5.26
CA ASN A 62 -9.19 -8.87 -4.11
C ASN A 62 -7.70 -8.73 -4.42
N ILE A 63 -7.13 -9.62 -5.26
CA ILE A 63 -5.72 -9.54 -5.65
C ILE A 63 -5.45 -8.40 -6.63
N GLU A 64 -6.35 -8.14 -7.58
CA GLU A 64 -6.23 -6.95 -8.45
C GLU A 64 -6.35 -5.64 -7.65
N ASN A 65 -7.24 -5.61 -6.66
CA ASN A 65 -7.33 -4.50 -5.71
C ASN A 65 -6.04 -4.36 -4.89
N ALA A 66 -5.52 -5.47 -4.35
CA ALA A 66 -4.27 -5.48 -3.57
C ALA A 66 -3.08 -4.97 -4.39
N LYS A 67 -2.99 -5.36 -5.67
CA LYS A 67 -1.96 -4.86 -6.58
C LYS A 67 -2.04 -3.33 -6.74
N SER A 68 -3.25 -2.80 -6.91
CA SER A 68 -3.48 -1.36 -7.06
C SER A 68 -3.15 -0.60 -5.79
N TYR A 69 -3.58 -1.10 -4.63
CA TYR A 69 -3.33 -0.49 -3.32
C TYR A 69 -1.87 -0.60 -2.87
N LEU A 70 -1.15 -1.66 -3.25
CA LEU A 70 0.29 -1.79 -2.98
C LEU A 70 1.08 -0.66 -3.64
N ILE A 71 0.74 -0.31 -4.88
CA ILE A 71 1.33 0.83 -5.60
C ILE A 71 0.89 2.14 -4.93
N LEU A 72 -0.42 2.33 -4.73
CA LEU A 72 -0.96 3.58 -4.18
C LEU A 72 -0.38 3.92 -2.80
N PHE A 73 -0.35 2.97 -1.86
CA PHE A 73 0.23 3.22 -0.54
C PHE A 73 1.73 3.50 -0.61
N THR A 74 2.46 2.83 -1.51
CA THR A 74 3.90 3.06 -1.68
C THR A 74 4.17 4.48 -2.19
N GLU A 75 3.49 4.89 -3.27
CA GLU A 75 3.66 6.22 -3.86
C GLU A 75 3.18 7.34 -2.91
N ALA A 76 2.03 7.15 -2.25
CA ALA A 76 1.54 8.09 -1.25
C ALA A 76 2.52 8.26 -0.09
N LYS A 77 3.09 7.16 0.42
CA LYS A 77 4.10 7.22 1.49
C LYS A 77 5.36 7.96 1.05
N LEU A 78 5.84 7.73 -0.17
CA LEU A 78 7.01 8.43 -0.70
C LEU A 78 6.75 9.94 -0.83
N ALA A 79 5.60 10.33 -1.40
CA ALA A 79 5.20 11.72 -1.53
C ALA A 79 5.09 12.43 -0.17
N LEU A 80 4.37 11.84 0.80
CA LEU A 80 4.22 12.43 2.13
C LEU A 80 5.56 12.53 2.87
N ARG A 81 6.47 11.55 2.70
CA ARG A 81 7.82 11.61 3.27
C ARG A 81 8.59 12.82 2.76
N ASP A 82 8.51 13.10 1.46
CA ASP A 82 9.21 14.25 0.87
C ASP A 82 8.56 15.58 1.27
N ILE A 83 7.23 15.66 1.31
CA ILE A 83 6.51 16.82 1.84
C ILE A 83 6.92 17.10 3.29
N ALA A 84 6.84 16.09 4.18
CA ALA A 84 7.19 16.25 5.59
C ALA A 84 8.66 16.67 5.78
N ARG A 85 9.57 16.13 4.96
CA ARG A 85 10.99 16.49 4.98
C ARG A 85 11.22 17.95 4.60
N LEU A 86 10.54 18.43 3.55
CA LEU A 86 10.62 19.83 3.12
C LEU A 86 9.97 20.77 4.14
N ALA A 87 8.78 20.44 4.63
CA ALA A 87 8.06 21.18 5.66
C ALA A 87 8.94 21.41 6.89
N ARG A 88 9.58 20.34 7.39
CA ARG A 88 10.53 20.41 8.50
C ARG A 88 11.73 21.31 8.18
N ARG A 89 12.34 21.16 6.99
CA ARG A 89 13.51 21.95 6.58
C ARG A 89 13.21 23.44 6.60
N PHE A 90 12.02 23.83 6.12
CA PHE A 90 11.59 25.23 6.06
C PHE A 90 10.83 25.70 7.30
N LYS A 91 10.66 24.84 8.31
CA LYS A 91 9.89 25.11 9.54
C LYS A 91 8.47 25.60 9.25
N LYS A 92 7.83 24.95 8.28
CA LYS A 92 6.45 25.21 7.86
C LYS A 92 5.55 24.04 8.21
N GLU A 93 4.27 24.34 8.37
CA GLU A 93 3.20 23.35 8.39
C GLU A 93 2.54 23.37 7.02
N VAL A 94 2.13 22.21 6.54
CA VAL A 94 1.60 22.04 5.19
C VAL A 94 0.24 21.40 5.30
N LYS A 95 -0.73 21.92 4.57
CA LYS A 95 -2.07 21.36 4.48
C LYS A 95 -2.19 20.59 3.19
N VAL A 96 -2.74 19.39 3.24
CA VAL A 96 -2.93 18.55 2.07
C VAL A 96 -4.40 18.22 1.88
N TYR A 97 -4.84 18.21 0.63
CA TYR A 97 -6.22 17.90 0.26
C TYR A 97 -6.24 17.07 -1.01
N THR A 98 -7.16 16.12 -1.10
CA THR A 98 -7.50 15.44 -2.34
C THR A 98 -9.01 15.22 -2.38
N ASN A 99 -9.58 15.23 -3.59
CA ASN A 99 -10.97 14.88 -3.85
C ASN A 99 -11.15 13.41 -4.22
N ASP A 100 -10.06 12.63 -4.25
CA ASP A 100 -10.09 11.20 -4.53
C ASP A 100 -10.11 10.43 -3.21
N GLU A 101 -11.17 9.67 -2.99
CA GLU A 101 -11.40 8.94 -1.73
C GLU A 101 -10.36 7.83 -1.48
N ASP A 102 -9.90 7.14 -2.53
CA ASP A 102 -8.87 6.10 -2.38
C ASP A 102 -7.53 6.73 -1.96
N LEU A 103 -7.15 7.87 -2.56
CA LEU A 103 -5.95 8.58 -2.16
C LEU A 103 -6.09 9.20 -0.77
N LYS A 104 -7.26 9.75 -0.42
CA LYS A 104 -7.53 10.27 0.92
C LYS A 104 -7.32 9.17 1.96
N HIS A 105 -7.96 8.02 1.75
CA HIS A 105 -7.82 6.85 2.61
C HIS A 105 -6.36 6.40 2.72
N ALA A 106 -5.64 6.32 1.60
CA ALA A 106 -4.22 5.98 1.57
C ALA A 106 -3.37 6.94 2.39
N ILE A 107 -3.57 8.24 2.24
CA ILE A 107 -2.83 9.28 2.96
C ILE A 107 -3.07 9.16 4.46
N GLU A 108 -4.33 9.04 4.90
CA GLU A 108 -4.69 8.91 6.32
C GLU A 108 -4.00 7.71 6.98
N LEU A 109 -3.94 6.58 6.28
CA LEU A 109 -3.26 5.39 6.75
C LEU A 109 -1.74 5.58 6.79
N VAL A 110 -1.13 5.92 5.65
CA VAL A 110 0.33 5.92 5.52
C VAL A 110 1.01 7.09 6.22
N LEU A 111 0.29 8.19 6.52
CA LEU A 111 0.81 9.33 7.28
C LEU A 111 1.36 8.90 8.65
N ASN A 112 0.76 7.87 9.24
CA ASN A 112 1.21 7.33 10.53
C ASN A 112 2.62 6.73 10.50
N ASP A 113 3.11 6.35 9.32
CA ASP A 113 4.46 5.83 9.11
C ASP A 113 5.49 6.95 8.84
N ILE A 114 5.05 8.19 8.69
CA ILE A 114 5.90 9.32 8.27
C ILE A 114 6.53 10.01 9.47
N THR A 115 7.85 10.16 9.44
CA THR A 115 8.56 11.01 10.39
C THR A 115 8.23 12.49 10.15
N ASN A 116 7.97 13.24 11.22
CA ASN A 116 7.50 14.64 11.18
C ASN A 116 6.08 14.78 10.58
N LYS A 117 5.23 13.77 10.76
CA LYS A 117 3.82 13.83 10.35
C LYS A 117 3.07 14.99 11.00
N ASP A 118 3.53 15.51 12.14
CA ASP A 118 3.00 16.71 12.79
C ASP A 118 3.10 17.97 11.93
N LYS A 119 3.88 17.95 10.84
CA LYS A 119 3.96 19.03 9.86
C LYS A 119 2.96 18.94 8.72
N ILE A 120 2.14 17.89 8.69
CA ILE A 120 1.14 17.67 7.65
C ILE A 120 -0.24 17.63 8.31
N GLU A 121 -1.12 18.52 7.86
CA GLU A 121 -2.54 18.52 8.19
C GLU A 121 -3.34 18.03 6.97
N ILE A 122 -4.19 17.01 7.15
CA ILE A 122 -5.09 16.55 6.09
C ILE A 122 -6.40 17.34 6.20
N LEU A 123 -6.80 17.99 5.11
CA LEU A 123 -8.04 18.76 5.04
C LEU A 123 -9.19 17.90 4.51
N ASN A 124 -10.39 18.17 5.05
CA ASN A 124 -11.62 17.57 4.55
C ASN A 124 -12.20 18.31 3.35
N GLU A 125 -11.92 19.60 3.22
CA GLU A 125 -12.41 20.47 2.16
C GLU A 125 -11.25 21.25 1.54
N LYS A 126 -11.38 21.57 0.25
CA LYS A 126 -10.38 22.36 -0.46
C LYS A 126 -10.40 23.80 0.06
N LEU A 127 -9.22 24.39 0.29
CA LEU A 127 -9.11 25.81 0.58
C LEU A 127 -9.46 26.64 -0.66
N ASP A 128 -10.16 27.75 -0.44
CA ASP A 128 -10.38 28.80 -1.44
C ASP A 128 -9.13 29.69 -1.53
N SER A 129 -8.06 29.09 -2.07
CA SER A 129 -6.76 29.72 -2.28
C SER A 129 -6.19 29.27 -3.62
N GLU A 130 -5.53 30.19 -4.31
CA GLU A 130 -4.73 29.88 -5.52
C GLU A 130 -3.28 29.54 -5.19
N ASP A 131 -2.84 29.76 -3.95
CA ASP A 131 -1.49 29.42 -3.50
C ASP A 131 -1.43 27.95 -3.06
N PHE A 132 -1.20 27.07 -4.03
CA PHE A 132 -0.99 25.65 -3.82
C PHE A 132 -0.11 25.04 -4.91
N GLU A 133 0.55 23.94 -4.56
CA GLU A 133 1.19 23.05 -5.52
C GLU A 133 0.35 21.79 -5.73
N THR A 134 0.55 21.11 -6.85
CA THR A 134 -0.11 19.83 -7.12
C THR A 134 0.90 18.72 -7.33
N ILE A 135 0.60 17.56 -6.76
CA ILE A 135 1.38 16.33 -6.92
C ILE A 135 0.46 15.27 -7.51
N ASN A 136 0.91 14.59 -8.57
CA ASN A 136 0.23 13.44 -9.13
C ASN A 136 0.70 12.16 -8.43
N ILE A 137 -0.22 11.43 -7.80
CA ILE A 137 0.03 10.15 -7.16
C ILE A 137 -0.86 9.12 -7.86
N CYS A 138 -0.25 8.27 -8.71
CA CYS A 138 -0.96 7.22 -9.44
C CYS A 138 -2.18 7.74 -10.26
N GLY A 139 -2.03 8.90 -10.91
CA GLY A 139 -3.11 9.52 -11.69
C GLY A 139 -4.10 10.34 -10.85
N LYS A 140 -3.93 10.38 -9.53
CA LYS A 140 -4.78 11.12 -8.59
C LYS A 140 -4.08 12.40 -8.14
N THR A 141 -4.84 13.47 -7.94
CA THR A 141 -4.28 14.79 -7.60
C THR A 141 -4.26 15.02 -6.09
N LEU A 142 -3.09 15.37 -5.57
CA LEU A 142 -2.90 15.89 -4.22
C LEU A 142 -2.60 17.40 -4.30
N TYR A 143 -3.41 18.20 -3.63
CA TYR A 143 -3.19 19.63 -3.45
C TYR A 143 -2.40 19.87 -2.17
N VAL A 144 -1.36 20.70 -2.24
CA VAL A 144 -0.43 20.98 -1.15
C VAL A 144 -0.36 22.49 -0.93
N PHE A 145 -0.83 22.95 0.23
CA PHE A 145 -0.89 24.36 0.63
C PHE A 145 0.14 24.64 1.73
N VAL A 146 0.92 25.72 1.61
CA VAL A 146 2.08 26.07 2.48
C VAL A 146 1.80 27.33 3.32
#